data_AF-T1CF34-F1
#
_entry.id   AF-T1CF34-F1
#
_cell.length_a   1.000
_cell.length_b   1.000
_cell.length_c   1.000
_cell.angle_alpha   90.00
_cell.angle_beta   90.00
_cell.angle_gamma   90.00
#
_symmetry.space_group_name_H-M   'P 1'
#
loop_
_entity.id
_entity.type
_entity.pdbx_description
1 polymer ?
#
loop_
_entity_poly.entity_id
_entity_poly.type
_entity_poly.pdbx_seq_one_letter_code
_entity_poly.pdbx_strand_id
1 'polypeptide(L)'
;EFAPRLSFFFNVDNDFFEEVAKFRAARRLWATLMAERFAVTDARSLQLRFHAQTAGATLTAQQPLNNVVRVALQALAAVLGGAQSLHTNSYDEALAL
;
A
#
# COMPACT_ATOMS: atom_id res chain seq x y z
N GLU A 1 -3.22 -18.13 -16.54
CA GLU A 1 -4.40 -17.37 -17.02
C GLU A 1 -5.00 -16.44 -15.95
N PHE A 2 -5.18 -16.91 -14.70
CA PHE A 2 -5.76 -16.11 -13.62
C PHE A 2 -4.80 -15.10 -12.97
N ALA A 3 -3.60 -15.54 -12.56
CA ALA A 3 -2.67 -14.74 -11.77
C ALA A 3 -2.30 -13.35 -12.34
N PRO A 4 -2.10 -13.15 -13.66
CA PRO A 4 -1.83 -11.82 -14.22
C PRO A 4 -2.96 -10.81 -14.02
N ARG A 5 -4.15 -11.25 -13.60
CA ARG A 5 -5.31 -10.40 -13.30
C ARG A 5 -5.46 -10.09 -11.81
N LEU A 6 -4.64 -10.68 -10.95
CA LEU A 6 -4.65 -10.39 -9.52
C LEU A 6 -4.02 -9.01 -9.25
N SER A 7 -4.61 -8.34 -8.26
CA SER A 7 -4.07 -7.13 -7.65
C SER A 7 -4.36 -7.16 -6.15
N PHE A 8 -3.56 -6.43 -5.40
CA PHE A 8 -3.64 -6.35 -3.95
C PHE A 8 -4.09 -4.95 -3.52
N PHE A 9 -4.56 -4.86 -2.29
CA PHE A 9 -4.89 -3.60 -1.66
C PHE A 9 -4.26 -3.57 -0.28
N PHE A 10 -3.49 -2.50 0.01
CA PHE A 10 -2.83 -2.33 1.29
C PHE A 10 -3.15 -0.99 1.93
N ASN A 11 -3.20 -1.00 3.26
CA ASN A 11 -3.10 0.18 4.11
C ASN A 11 -1.67 0.76 4.10
N VAL A 12 -1.55 2.07 4.35
CA VAL A 12 -0.27 2.77 4.57
C VAL A 12 -0.31 3.51 5.91
N ASP A 13 0.33 2.93 6.92
CA ASP A 13 0.35 3.45 8.29
C ASP A 13 1.47 4.49 8.55
N ASN A 14 1.59 4.98 9.79
CA ASN A 14 2.50 6.04 10.20
C ASN A 14 3.97 5.64 10.23
N ASP A 15 4.30 4.35 10.36
CA ASP A 15 5.70 3.92 10.37
C ASP A 15 6.27 3.94 8.95
N PHE A 16 6.84 5.08 8.60
CA PHE A 16 7.25 5.42 7.24
C PHE A 16 8.18 4.37 6.60
N PHE A 17 9.21 3.93 7.33
CA PHE A 17 10.18 2.98 6.78
C PHE A 17 9.65 1.56 6.80
N GLU A 18 8.88 1.17 7.82
CA GLU A 18 8.23 -0.14 7.85
C GLU A 18 7.26 -0.30 6.70
N GLU A 19 6.49 0.73 6.36
CA GLU A 19 5.56 0.71 5.22
C GLU A 19 6.29 0.53 3.88
N VAL A 20 7.36 1.31 3.63
CA VAL A 20 8.20 1.12 2.45
C VAL A 20 8.81 -0.29 2.41
N ALA A 21 9.28 -0.79 3.55
CA ALA A 21 9.85 -2.14 3.66
C ALA A 21 8.79 -3.22 3.39
N LYS A 22 7.58 -3.07 3.94
CA LYS A 22 6.44 -3.98 3.76
C LYS A 22 6.11 -4.16 2.29
N PHE A 23 5.97 -3.07 1.52
CA PHE A 23 5.63 -3.17 0.09
C PHE A 23 6.72 -3.88 -0.73
N ARG A 24 8.00 -3.59 -0.43
CA ARG A 24 9.13 -4.23 -1.10
C ARG A 24 9.22 -5.71 -0.73
N ALA A 25 9.01 -6.05 0.54
CA ALA A 25 9.01 -7.42 1.04
C ALA A 25 7.84 -8.23 0.46
N ALA A 26 6.63 -7.64 0.39
CA ALA A 26 5.44 -8.27 -0.16
C ALA A 26 5.64 -8.68 -1.64
N ARG A 27 6.23 -7.80 -2.47
CA ARG A 27 6.56 -8.14 -3.87
C ARG A 27 7.51 -9.33 -3.99
N ARG A 28 8.57 -9.34 -3.18
CA ARG A 28 9.56 -10.43 -3.19
C ARG A 28 8.92 -11.74 -2.73
N LEU A 29 8.18 -11.70 -1.61
CA LEU A 29 7.49 -12.86 -1.06
C LEU A 29 6.48 -13.44 -2.07
N TRP A 30 5.69 -12.58 -2.72
CA TRP A 30 4.74 -13.00 -3.75
C TRP A 30 5.45 -13.73 -4.90
N ALA A 31 6.50 -13.13 -5.46
CA ALA A 31 7.24 -13.74 -6.56
C ALA A 31 7.82 -15.10 -6.17
N THR A 32 8.41 -15.21 -4.98
CA THR A 32 8.95 -16.48 -4.44
C THR A 32 7.85 -17.52 -4.27
N LEU A 33 6.73 -17.18 -3.63
CA LEU A 33 5.61 -18.13 -3.44
C LEU A 33 5.01 -18.60 -4.76
N MET A 34 4.83 -17.69 -5.72
CA MET A 34 4.29 -18.03 -7.04
C MET A 34 5.22 -18.95 -7.82
N ALA A 35 6.53 -18.67 -7.80
CA ALA A 35 7.51 -19.49 -8.48
C ALA A 35 7.69 -20.87 -7.82
N GLU A 36 7.86 -20.91 -6.49
CA GLU A 36 8.27 -22.14 -5.79
C GLU A 36 7.08 -23.03 -5.43
N ARG A 37 5.99 -22.46 -4.91
CA ARG A 37 4.84 -23.23 -4.44
C ARG A 37 3.88 -23.59 -5.57
N PHE A 38 3.74 -22.71 -6.55
CA PHE A 38 2.77 -22.85 -7.64
C PHE A 38 3.41 -23.08 -9.01
N ALA A 39 4.75 -23.22 -9.07
CA ALA A 39 5.52 -23.50 -10.29
C ALA A 39 5.22 -22.51 -11.44
N VAL A 40 4.92 -21.25 -11.10
CA VAL A 40 4.54 -20.24 -12.09
C VAL A 40 5.79 -19.69 -12.80
N THR A 41 5.78 -19.74 -14.13
CA THR A 41 6.89 -19.27 -14.98
C THR A 41 6.58 -17.98 -15.75
N ASP A 42 5.31 -17.61 -15.93
CA ASP A 42 4.94 -16.34 -16.58
C ASP A 42 5.34 -15.16 -15.68
N ALA A 43 6.28 -14.34 -16.15
CA ALA A 43 6.80 -13.18 -15.43
C ALA A 43 5.69 -12.22 -14.96
N ARG A 44 4.60 -12.07 -15.73
CA ARG A 44 3.46 -11.20 -15.34
C ARG A 44 2.72 -11.75 -14.12
N SER A 45 2.70 -13.06 -13.94
CA SER A 45 2.08 -13.71 -12.79
C SER A 45 2.94 -13.62 -11.53
N LEU A 46 4.24 -13.33 -11.67
CA LEU A 46 5.17 -13.09 -10.57
C LEU A 46 5.15 -11.64 -10.08
N GLN A 47 4.49 -10.73 -10.80
CA GLN A 47 4.37 -9.33 -10.40
C GLN A 47 3.24 -9.15 -9.40
N LEU A 48 3.56 -8.59 -8.22
CA LEU A 48 2.55 -8.09 -7.31
C LEU A 48 2.27 -6.63 -7.63
N ARG A 49 1.06 -6.37 -8.12
CA ARG A 49 0.51 -5.02 -8.35
C ARG A 49 -0.45 -4.69 -7.21
N PHE A 50 -0.39 -3.48 -6.69
CA PHE A 50 -1.25 -3.08 -5.57
C PHE A 50 -1.74 -1.64 -5.65
N HIS A 51 -2.96 -1.46 -5.15
CA HIS A 51 -3.50 -0.20 -4.69
C HIS A 51 -3.08 0.04 -3.25
N ALA A 52 -2.85 1.30 -2.88
CA ALA A 52 -2.57 1.71 -1.51
C ALA A 52 -3.56 2.80 -1.07
N GLN A 53 -3.97 2.77 0.20
CA GLN A 53 -4.74 3.84 0.83
C GLN A 53 -4.07 4.26 2.12
N THR A 54 -3.96 5.57 2.35
CA THR A 54 -3.46 6.15 3.60
C THR A 54 -4.36 5.79 4.79
N ALA A 55 -3.78 5.62 5.99
CA ALA A 55 -4.47 5.01 7.10
C ALA A 55 -5.49 5.93 7.78
N GLY A 56 -6.78 5.72 7.50
CA GLY A 56 -7.89 6.42 8.16
C GLY A 56 -7.88 6.29 9.69
N ALA A 57 -7.43 5.14 10.20
CA ALA A 57 -7.30 4.88 11.64
C ALA A 57 -6.27 5.79 12.36
N THR A 58 -5.38 6.44 11.60
CA THR A 58 -4.35 7.34 12.16
C THR A 58 -4.81 8.80 12.25
N LEU A 59 -5.96 9.12 11.67
CA LEU A 59 -6.46 10.48 11.57
C LEU A 59 -7.09 10.91 12.88
N THR A 60 -6.86 12.17 13.25
CA THR A 60 -7.39 12.74 14.50
C THR A 60 -8.51 13.73 14.22
N ALA A 61 -9.62 13.62 14.94
CA ALA A 61 -10.69 14.63 14.93
C ALA A 61 -10.21 15.97 15.52
N GLN A 62 -9.34 15.90 16.52
CA GLN A 62 -8.67 17.05 17.13
C GLN A 62 -7.54 17.53 16.22
N GLN A 63 -7.45 18.85 16.06
CA GLN A 63 -6.45 19.50 15.18
C GLN A 63 -6.37 18.83 13.80
N PRO A 64 -7.49 18.72 13.06
CA PRO A 64 -7.59 17.87 11.88
C PRO A 64 -6.67 18.30 10.74
N LEU A 65 -6.22 19.57 10.70
CA LEU A 65 -5.20 20.01 9.73
C LEU A 65 -3.86 19.28 9.88
N ASN A 66 -3.53 18.73 11.06
CA ASN A 66 -2.34 17.88 11.25
C ASN A 66 -2.43 16.59 10.41
N ASN A 67 -3.65 16.15 10.05
CA ASN A 67 -3.84 14.99 9.18
C ASN A 67 -3.29 15.22 7.77
N VAL A 68 -3.21 16.46 7.29
CA VAL A 68 -2.56 16.78 6.00
C VAL A 68 -1.10 16.30 6.01
N VAL A 69 -0.37 16.55 7.10
CA VAL A 69 1.02 16.11 7.24
C VAL A 69 1.11 14.59 7.38
N ARG A 70 0.21 13.97 8.16
CA ARG A 70 0.16 12.50 8.31
C ARG A 70 -0.06 11.82 6.96
N VAL A 71 -1.09 12.23 6.24
CA VAL A 71 -1.43 11.71 4.91
C VAL A 71 -0.30 11.98 3.92
N ALA A 72 0.37 13.14 3.97
CA ALA A 72 1.52 13.42 3.10
C ALA A 72 2.67 12.44 3.31
N LEU A 73 3.01 12.12 4.56
CA LEU A 73 4.07 11.15 4.88
C LEU A 73 3.68 9.73 4.46
N GLN A 74 2.44 9.32 4.72
CA GLN A 74 1.91 8.02 4.29
C GLN A 74 1.88 7.91 2.75
N ALA A 75 1.42 8.95 2.06
CA ALA A 75 1.42 9.00 0.60
C ALA A 75 2.84 8.85 0.03
N LEU A 76 3.82 9.54 0.61
CA LEU A 76 5.22 9.40 0.22
C LEU A 76 5.75 7.98 0.47
N ALA A 77 5.40 7.35 1.60
CA ALA A 77 5.76 5.95 1.86
C ALA A 77 5.17 5.00 0.81
N ALA A 78 3.92 5.23 0.36
CA ALA A 78 3.30 4.45 -0.70
C ALA A 78 4.01 4.63 -2.06
N VAL A 79 4.40 5.87 -2.39
CA VAL A 79 5.15 6.20 -3.62
C VAL A 79 6.53 5.53 -3.61
N LEU A 80 7.31 5.69 -2.53
CA LEU A 80 8.62 5.04 -2.39
C LEU A 80 8.50 3.51 -2.28
N GLY A 81 7.36 3.04 -1.75
CA GLY A 81 6.95 1.65 -1.74
C GLY A 81 6.59 1.10 -3.11
N GLY A 82 6.41 1.93 -4.13
CA GLY A 82 6.13 1.52 -5.51
C GLY A 82 4.67 1.09 -5.76
N ALA A 83 3.70 1.79 -5.17
CA ALA A 83 2.27 1.58 -5.43
C ALA A 83 1.90 1.84 -6.90
N GLN A 84 0.90 1.11 -7.42
CA GLN A 84 0.39 1.32 -8.79
C GLN A 84 -0.75 2.33 -8.83
N SER A 85 -1.48 2.46 -7.71
CA SER A 85 -2.49 3.50 -7.52
C SER A 85 -2.56 3.85 -6.04
N LEU A 86 -2.96 5.08 -5.73
CA LEU A 86 -2.95 5.62 -4.37
C LEU A 86 -4.25 6.39 -4.10
N HIS A 87 -4.85 6.12 -2.95
CA HIS A 87 -5.90 6.92 -2.34
C HIS A 87 -5.30 7.68 -1.15
N THR A 88 -5.46 9.00 -1.16
CA THR A 88 -5.09 9.86 -0.03
C THR A 88 -6.34 10.38 0.65
N ASN A 89 -6.45 10.10 1.94
CA ASN A 89 -7.57 10.49 2.76
C ASN A 89 -7.65 12.01 2.91
N SER A 90 -8.85 12.54 3.10
CA SER A 90 -9.07 13.95 3.42
C SER A 90 -8.74 14.24 4.89
N TYR A 91 -8.42 15.50 5.20
CA TYR A 91 -7.96 15.88 6.54
C TYR A 91 -9.03 15.73 7.63
N ASP A 92 -10.31 15.69 7.25
CA ASP A 92 -11.48 15.65 8.12
C ASP A 92 -12.18 14.28 8.16
N GLU A 93 -11.59 13.23 7.57
CA GLU A 93 -12.18 11.88 7.56
C GLU A 93 -12.36 11.24 8.94
N ALA A 94 -11.72 11.78 9.98
CA ALA A 94 -11.98 11.38 11.36
C ALA A 94 -13.35 11.88 11.88
N LEU A 95 -14.00 12.80 11.18
CA LEU A 95 -15.27 13.44 11.57
C LEU A 95 -16.45 12.97 10.71
N ALA A 96 -16.24 12.79 9.40
CA ALA A 96 -17.28 12.40 8.44
C ALA A 96 -16.67 11.76 7.19
N LEU A 97 -17.53 11.07 6.41
CA LEU A 97 -17.20 10.48 5.10
C LEU A 97 -17.82 11.30 3.96
#